data_AF-A0A9P1M390-F1
#
_entry.id   AF-A0A9P1M390-F1
#
_cell.length_a   1.000
_cell.length_b   1.000
_cell.length_c   1.000
_cell.angle_alpha   90.00
_cell.angle_beta   90.00
_cell.angle_gamma   90.00
#
_symmetry.space_group_name_H-M   'P 1'
#
loop_
_entity.id
_entity.type
_entity.pdbx_description
1 polymer ?
#
loop_
_entity_poly.entity_id
_entity_poly.type
_entity_poly.pdbx_seq_one_letter_code
_entity_poly.pdbx_strand_id
1 'polypeptide(L)'
;MALLAGDETLLQVLSHLPVRDGAVASAVSVAFRHAVLRTPQLAAVRLVTPKEMMNKDGEEWSRDMEFLDLKEFFTELGRKGAAEYDGVHVLNARISLAGHRSHADMVLLERRKGLRYNFHEACDAESQDLEVVGTSFCDARGRVRLASVKACGSEVMTGGFLYIDRLAEGNSKLFRQPEVGPVVVRKLLQETTLKGRWSLAVVIPSEEELLWFLQAGFVQARELAVEGPRIVCLFAVPSFLEHQMKSTNEAKMVEILEPKDLQPLSQINQDLLELVKNEGAEAQISALLKKGASIEDSYAIHCCAYNRSLQQLEMLLRLVPSTEKAVNRPDGCSLLPLMLAAKGACGSLSRDTLKTSPSFLPPAETWYLALARQEPPRSQFAKAKVFREAARSQPLHKSMHCLAISEAPPSVHRPLAFSNKKARLI
;
A
#
# COMPACT_ATOMS: atom_id res chain seq x y z
N MET A 1 12.08 11.47 -36.62
CA MET A 1 11.40 12.43 -37.52
C MET A 1 9.88 12.45 -37.29
N ALA A 2 9.16 11.32 -37.20
CA ALA A 2 7.71 11.32 -36.94
C ALA A 2 7.27 11.93 -35.58
N LEU A 3 8.12 11.85 -34.54
CA LEU A 3 7.87 12.47 -33.22
C LEU A 3 8.06 14.00 -33.18
N LEU A 4 8.57 14.61 -34.26
CA LEU A 4 8.92 16.04 -34.31
C LEU A 4 7.93 16.87 -35.13
N ALA A 5 6.91 16.25 -35.71
CA ALA A 5 6.01 16.90 -36.66
C ALA A 5 5.04 17.94 -36.05
N GLY A 6 5.01 18.07 -34.72
CA GLY A 6 4.09 18.98 -34.01
C GLY A 6 4.74 20.22 -33.38
N ASP A 7 6.06 20.38 -33.46
CA ASP A 7 6.77 21.51 -32.83
C ASP A 7 7.51 22.33 -33.89
N GLU A 8 6.82 23.34 -34.43
CA GLU A 8 7.34 24.24 -35.46
C GLU A 8 8.66 24.89 -35.03
N THR A 9 8.83 25.18 -33.74
CA THR A 9 10.03 25.79 -33.17
C THR A 9 11.25 24.89 -33.34
N LEU A 10 11.09 23.59 -33.03
CA LEU A 10 12.18 22.63 -33.14
C LEU A 10 12.54 22.36 -34.61
N LEU A 11 11.53 22.29 -35.48
CA LEU A 11 11.73 22.15 -36.93
C LEU A 11 12.43 23.37 -37.52
N GLN A 12 12.09 24.57 -37.07
CA GLN A 12 12.72 25.82 -37.51
C GLN A 12 14.19 25.88 -37.06
N VAL A 13 14.49 25.51 -35.81
CA VAL A 13 15.87 25.41 -35.30
C VAL A 13 16.68 24.36 -36.06
N LEU A 14 16.10 23.17 -36.32
CA LEU A 14 16.77 22.11 -37.08
C LEU A 14 17.00 22.50 -38.55
N SER A 15 16.10 23.30 -39.14
CA SER A 15 16.20 23.75 -40.54
C SER A 15 17.31 24.79 -40.80
N HIS A 16 17.80 25.46 -39.75
CA HIS A 16 18.85 26.48 -39.85
C HIS A 16 20.25 25.97 -39.50
N LEU A 17 20.42 24.69 -39.19
CA LEU A 17 21.74 24.14 -38.86
C LEU A 17 22.52 23.79 -40.14
N PRO A 18 23.74 24.33 -40.32
CA PRO A 18 24.51 24.14 -41.54
C PRO A 18 24.92 22.67 -41.70
N VAL A 19 24.62 22.07 -42.87
CA VAL A 19 24.91 20.66 -43.16
C VAL A 19 26.35 20.49 -43.65
N ARG A 20 27.35 20.50 -42.76
CA ARG A 20 28.72 20.03 -43.07
C ARG A 20 29.43 19.39 -41.89
N ASP A 21 29.74 18.09 -42.04
CA ASP A 21 30.61 17.21 -41.23
C ASP A 21 30.33 17.12 -39.71
N GLY A 22 30.84 16.06 -39.06
CA GLY A 22 30.46 15.55 -37.73
C GLY A 22 30.34 16.55 -36.55
N ALA A 23 30.78 17.80 -36.70
CA ALA A 23 30.45 18.91 -35.79
C ALA A 23 28.94 19.22 -35.72
N VAL A 24 28.18 18.99 -36.80
CA VAL A 24 26.73 19.24 -36.86
C VAL A 24 25.96 18.30 -35.95
N ALA A 25 26.36 17.03 -35.87
CA ALA A 25 25.74 16.08 -34.95
C ALA A 25 25.92 16.52 -33.49
N SER A 26 27.07 17.13 -33.16
CA SER A 26 27.34 17.70 -31.84
C SER A 26 26.50 18.95 -31.57
N ALA A 27 26.45 19.90 -32.52
CA ALA A 27 25.67 21.13 -32.37
C ALA A 27 24.15 20.88 -32.31
N VAL A 28 23.62 19.98 -33.17
CA VAL A 28 22.23 19.52 -33.14
C VAL A 28 21.93 18.83 -31.80
N SER A 29 22.82 17.97 -31.32
CA SER A 29 22.67 17.30 -30.02
C SER A 29 22.64 18.30 -28.86
N VAL A 30 23.53 19.31 -28.86
CA VAL A 30 23.54 20.36 -27.84
C VAL A 30 22.28 21.23 -27.92
N ALA A 31 21.88 21.69 -29.11
CA ALA A 31 20.67 22.49 -29.30
C ALA A 31 19.41 21.71 -28.90
N PHE A 32 19.33 20.43 -29.25
CA PHE A 32 18.23 19.55 -28.84
C PHE A 32 18.21 19.34 -27.33
N ARG A 33 19.36 19.09 -26.69
CA ARG A 33 19.44 19.03 -25.21
C ARG A 33 18.96 20.33 -24.58
N HIS A 34 19.35 21.47 -25.14
CA HIS A 34 18.98 22.79 -24.64
C HIS A 34 17.49 23.10 -24.86
N ALA A 35 16.89 22.60 -25.94
CA ALA A 35 15.46 22.68 -26.21
C ALA A 35 14.66 21.76 -25.27
N VAL A 36 15.08 20.51 -25.10
CA VAL A 36 14.46 19.56 -24.14
C VAL A 36 14.53 20.11 -22.71
N LEU A 37 15.65 20.76 -22.34
CA LEU A 37 15.80 21.46 -21.06
C LEU A 37 14.77 22.59 -20.87
N ARG A 38 14.43 23.31 -21.94
CA ARG A 38 13.43 24.39 -21.91
C ARG A 38 11.99 23.89 -22.06
N THR A 39 11.83 22.68 -22.58
CA THR A 39 10.55 22.04 -22.85
C THR A 39 10.59 20.61 -22.30
N PRO A 40 10.51 20.43 -20.96
CA PRO A 40 10.53 19.11 -20.34
C PRO A 40 9.40 18.19 -20.83
N GLN A 41 8.37 18.73 -21.49
CA GLN A 41 7.36 17.96 -22.24
C GLN A 41 7.94 17.03 -23.32
N LEU A 42 9.19 17.23 -23.73
CA LEU A 42 9.92 16.36 -24.66
C LEU A 42 10.59 15.15 -23.97
N ALA A 43 10.41 14.98 -22.65
CA ALA A 43 10.88 13.79 -21.94
C ALA A 43 10.28 12.53 -22.58
N ALA A 44 11.12 11.52 -22.82
CA ALA A 44 10.68 10.21 -23.27
C ALA A 44 10.65 9.27 -22.06
N VAL A 45 9.46 8.84 -21.67
CA VAL A 45 9.28 7.82 -20.62
C VAL A 45 8.82 6.53 -21.29
N ARG A 46 9.54 5.44 -21.02
CA ARG A 46 9.22 4.12 -21.57
C ARG A 46 9.31 3.08 -20.47
N LEU A 47 8.27 2.27 -20.32
CA LEU A 47 8.36 1.09 -19.48
C LEU A 47 9.34 0.10 -20.09
N VAL A 48 10.25 -0.40 -19.26
CA VAL A 48 11.21 -1.40 -19.70
C VAL A 48 10.46 -2.70 -19.83
N THR A 49 10.46 -3.25 -21.04
CA THR A 49 9.93 -4.59 -21.21
C THR A 49 10.82 -5.61 -20.48
N PRO A 50 10.28 -6.72 -19.99
CA PRO A 50 11.07 -7.81 -19.41
C PRO A 50 12.33 -8.17 -20.21
N LYS A 51 12.17 -8.28 -21.53
CA LYS A 51 13.25 -8.58 -22.48
C LYS A 51 14.37 -7.53 -22.48
N GLU A 52 14.02 -6.27 -22.25
CA GLU A 52 15.00 -5.18 -22.20
C GLU A 52 15.70 -5.09 -20.85
N MET A 53 15.05 -5.49 -19.75
CA MET A 53 15.69 -5.56 -18.42
C MET A 53 16.88 -6.52 -18.46
N MET A 54 16.69 -7.69 -19.08
CA MET A 54 17.72 -8.73 -19.21
C MET A 54 18.96 -8.30 -20.00
N ASN A 55 18.81 -7.40 -20.97
CA ASN A 55 19.94 -6.95 -21.79
C ASN A 55 20.80 -5.86 -21.13
N LYS A 56 20.38 -5.31 -19.98
CA LYS A 56 20.90 -4.04 -19.47
C LYS A 56 22.11 -4.18 -18.55
N ASP A 57 22.29 -5.33 -17.93
CA ASP A 57 23.33 -5.48 -16.90
C ASP A 57 24.70 -5.80 -17.48
N GLY A 58 24.81 -6.19 -18.76
CA GLY A 58 26.11 -6.46 -19.41
C GLY A 58 26.90 -7.62 -18.80
N GLU A 59 26.56 -8.05 -17.60
CA GLU A 59 26.84 -9.36 -17.06
C GLU A 59 26.03 -10.34 -17.89
N GLU A 60 26.74 -11.20 -18.62
CA GLU A 60 26.18 -12.40 -19.23
C GLU A 60 25.49 -13.20 -18.13
N TRP A 61 24.20 -12.95 -17.89
CA TRP A 61 23.33 -13.96 -17.33
C TRP A 61 23.50 -15.16 -18.26
N SER A 62 24.16 -16.17 -17.73
CA SER A 62 24.70 -17.32 -18.45
C SER A 62 23.67 -17.77 -19.47
N ARG A 63 24.09 -17.90 -20.75
CA ARG A 63 23.23 -18.40 -21.85
C ARG A 63 22.60 -19.78 -21.57
N ASP A 64 23.01 -20.39 -20.46
CA ASP A 64 22.57 -21.68 -19.96
C ASP A 64 21.29 -21.62 -19.10
N MET A 65 20.78 -20.43 -18.72
CA MET A 65 19.38 -20.33 -18.24
C MET A 65 18.46 -20.38 -19.46
N GLU A 66 18.14 -21.60 -19.88
CA GLU A 66 17.23 -21.88 -20.98
C GLU A 66 15.96 -21.01 -20.89
N PHE A 67 15.66 -20.35 -22.00
CA PHE A 67 14.59 -19.36 -22.22
C PHE A 67 13.15 -19.76 -21.80
N LEU A 68 12.96 -20.97 -21.28
CA LEU A 68 11.65 -21.62 -21.14
C LEU A 68 10.89 -21.20 -19.88
N ASP A 69 11.55 -20.78 -18.78
CA ASP A 69 10.84 -20.39 -17.55
C ASP A 69 10.61 -18.88 -17.37
N LEU A 70 11.12 -18.04 -18.27
CA LEU A 70 10.96 -16.58 -18.13
C LEU A 70 9.51 -16.12 -18.29
N LYS A 71 8.66 -16.87 -19.01
CA LYS A 71 7.23 -16.56 -19.10
C LYS A 71 6.52 -16.75 -17.76
N GLU A 72 7.08 -17.55 -16.85
CA GLU A 72 6.48 -17.76 -15.54
C GLU A 72 6.72 -16.58 -14.60
N PHE A 73 7.81 -15.83 -14.77
CA PHE A 73 8.18 -14.72 -13.89
C PHE A 73 7.84 -13.33 -14.43
N PHE A 74 7.44 -13.22 -15.71
CA PHE A 74 7.19 -11.94 -16.35
C PHE A 74 5.80 -11.85 -16.98
N THR A 75 5.26 -10.64 -16.94
CA THR A 75 3.96 -10.25 -17.50
C THR A 75 4.17 -9.20 -18.59
N GLU A 76 3.10 -8.83 -19.29
CA GLU A 76 3.15 -7.72 -20.28
C GLU A 76 3.52 -6.37 -19.64
N LEU A 77 3.32 -6.23 -18.33
CA LEU A 77 3.56 -4.99 -17.59
C LEU A 77 4.97 -4.95 -16.97
N GLY A 78 5.43 -6.08 -16.42
CA GLY A 78 6.72 -6.18 -15.74
C GLY A 78 6.92 -7.56 -15.09
N ARG A 79 7.78 -7.66 -14.09
CA ARG A 79 8.01 -8.90 -13.33
C ARG A 79 6.80 -9.21 -12.46
N LYS A 80 6.49 -10.48 -12.21
CA LYS A 80 5.57 -10.87 -11.13
C LYS A 80 6.13 -10.44 -9.77
N GLY A 81 5.23 -10.25 -8.81
CA GLY A 81 5.58 -9.99 -7.41
C GLY A 81 6.40 -11.11 -6.76
N ALA A 82 7.04 -10.81 -5.63
CA ALA A 82 7.89 -11.73 -4.86
C ALA A 82 7.15 -12.98 -4.36
N ALA A 83 5.86 -12.85 -4.04
CA ALA A 83 5.00 -13.98 -3.64
C ALA A 83 4.19 -14.57 -4.80
N GLU A 84 4.50 -14.18 -6.05
CA GLU A 84 3.88 -14.67 -7.28
C GLU A 84 2.35 -14.54 -7.32
N TYR A 85 1.78 -13.62 -6.52
CA TYR A 85 0.35 -13.36 -6.55
C TYR A 85 -0.09 -12.90 -7.94
N ASP A 86 -1.11 -13.58 -8.47
CA ASP A 86 -1.76 -13.19 -9.71
C ASP A 86 -2.27 -11.75 -9.59
N GLY A 87 -1.75 -10.84 -10.44
CA GLY A 87 -2.14 -9.43 -10.46
C GLY A 87 -1.21 -8.50 -9.68
N VAL A 88 -0.07 -8.97 -9.15
CA VAL A 88 1.01 -8.11 -8.66
C VAL A 88 2.11 -8.00 -9.71
N HIS A 89 2.39 -6.77 -10.13
CA HIS A 89 3.36 -6.46 -11.17
C HIS A 89 4.42 -5.48 -10.64
N VAL A 90 5.67 -5.92 -10.58
CA VAL A 90 6.83 -5.09 -10.29
C VAL A 90 7.35 -4.51 -11.62
N LEU A 91 7.37 -3.20 -11.69
CA LEU A 91 7.61 -2.44 -12.91
C LEU A 91 8.88 -1.61 -12.75
N ASN A 92 9.74 -1.62 -13.77
CA ASN A 92 10.85 -0.68 -13.89
C ASN A 92 10.62 0.15 -15.14
N ALA A 93 10.52 1.47 -14.99
CA ALA A 93 10.43 2.40 -16.10
C ALA A 93 11.81 2.97 -16.41
N ARG A 94 12.17 3.07 -17.70
CA ARG A 94 13.32 3.85 -18.14
C ARG A 94 12.86 5.26 -18.48
N ILE A 95 13.46 6.22 -17.80
CA ILE A 95 13.26 7.63 -18.08
C ILE A 95 14.46 8.11 -18.89
N SER A 96 14.21 8.63 -20.08
CA SER A 96 15.25 9.21 -20.94
C SER A 96 14.95 10.68 -21.20
N LEU A 97 15.82 11.55 -20.71
CA LEU A 97 15.69 13.00 -20.84
C LEU A 97 17.00 13.60 -21.34
N ALA A 98 16.98 14.24 -22.50
CA ALA A 98 18.16 14.90 -23.09
C ALA A 98 19.40 13.97 -23.18
N GLY A 99 19.19 12.66 -23.39
CA GLY A 99 20.25 11.65 -23.42
C GLY A 99 20.70 11.13 -22.05
N HIS A 100 20.27 11.75 -20.95
CA HIS A 100 20.41 11.20 -19.61
C HIS A 100 19.38 10.11 -19.37
N ARG A 101 19.79 9.05 -18.69
CA ARG A 101 18.95 7.92 -18.34
C ARG A 101 18.78 7.88 -16.82
N SER A 102 17.58 7.55 -16.40
CA SER A 102 17.27 7.18 -15.03
C SER A 102 16.16 6.12 -15.05
N HIS A 103 15.69 5.71 -13.88
CA HIS A 103 14.63 4.73 -13.74
C HIS A 103 13.58 5.16 -12.71
N ALA A 104 12.43 4.51 -12.78
CA ALA A 104 11.42 4.55 -11.74
C ALA A 104 11.00 3.13 -11.40
N ASP A 105 10.93 2.84 -10.11
CA ASP A 105 10.48 1.55 -9.59
C ASP A 105 9.06 1.71 -9.07
N MET A 106 8.19 0.80 -9.51
CA MET A 106 6.76 0.85 -9.17
C MET A 106 6.22 -0.56 -8.97
N VAL A 107 5.15 -0.65 -8.18
CA VAL A 107 4.40 -1.89 -8.00
C VAL A 107 2.94 -1.62 -8.32
N LEU A 108 2.38 -2.36 -9.27
CA LEU A 108 0.96 -2.33 -9.60
C LEU A 108 0.27 -3.58 -9.04
N LEU A 109 -0.70 -3.37 -8.15
CA LEU A 109 -1.58 -4.40 -7.63
C LEU A 109 -2.96 -4.27 -8.30
N GLU A 110 -3.36 -5.24 -9.13
CA GLU A 110 -4.69 -5.28 -9.72
C GLU A 110 -5.75 -5.49 -8.64
N ARG A 111 -6.89 -4.81 -8.72
CA ARG A 111 -7.97 -4.89 -7.70
C ARG A 111 -9.28 -5.44 -8.25
N ARG A 112 -9.19 -6.23 -9.31
CA ARG A 112 -10.36 -6.78 -10.01
C ARG A 112 -11.08 -7.80 -9.16
N LYS A 113 -12.40 -7.92 -9.36
CA LYS A 113 -13.20 -8.98 -8.73
C LYS A 113 -12.71 -10.34 -9.22
N GLY A 114 -12.52 -11.28 -8.29
CA GLY A 114 -12.13 -12.67 -8.61
C GLY A 114 -10.65 -12.98 -8.43
N LEU A 115 -9.82 -11.99 -8.09
CA LEU A 115 -8.46 -12.25 -7.64
C LEU A 115 -8.50 -13.02 -6.32
N ARG A 116 -7.63 -14.03 -6.20
CA ARG A 116 -7.64 -15.00 -5.08
C ARG A 116 -6.73 -14.59 -3.92
N TYR A 117 -6.02 -13.47 -4.04
CA TYR A 117 -5.07 -13.04 -3.03
C TYR A 117 -5.69 -12.02 -2.06
N ASN A 118 -5.15 -12.00 -0.84
CA ASN A 118 -5.42 -10.94 0.14
C ASN A 118 -4.54 -9.74 -0.19
N PHE A 119 -5.16 -8.58 -0.43
CA PHE A 119 -4.45 -7.37 -0.86
C PHE A 119 -3.36 -6.95 0.13
N HIS A 120 -3.61 -7.09 1.43
CA HIS A 120 -2.63 -6.73 2.47
C HIS A 120 -1.43 -7.68 2.46
N GLU A 121 -1.66 -8.99 2.27
CA GLU A 121 -0.57 -9.98 2.16
C GLU A 121 0.27 -9.76 0.90
N ALA A 122 -0.35 -9.31 -0.21
CA ALA A 122 0.38 -8.92 -1.40
C ALA A 122 1.23 -7.67 -1.18
N CYS A 123 0.74 -6.68 -0.42
CA CYS A 123 1.54 -5.51 -0.07
C CYS A 123 2.73 -5.87 0.84
N ASP A 124 2.49 -6.65 1.90
CA ASP A 124 3.50 -7.15 2.85
C ASP A 124 4.61 -7.94 2.14
N ALA A 125 4.26 -8.77 1.17
CA ALA A 125 5.21 -9.58 0.41
C ALA A 125 6.19 -8.76 -0.45
N GLU A 126 5.82 -7.54 -0.86
CA GLU A 126 6.63 -6.73 -1.78
C GLU A 126 7.57 -5.77 -1.04
N SER A 127 7.05 -4.97 -0.12
CA SER A 127 7.88 -4.10 0.72
C SER A 127 7.14 -3.61 1.97
N GLN A 128 7.91 -3.27 3.01
CA GLN A 128 7.36 -2.70 4.24
C GLN A 128 6.61 -1.38 3.99
N ASP A 129 7.16 -0.50 3.15
CA ASP A 129 6.50 0.76 2.81
C ASP A 129 5.17 0.52 2.08
N LEU A 130 5.14 -0.46 1.18
CA LEU A 130 3.93 -0.87 0.47
C LEU A 130 2.90 -1.51 1.42
N GLU A 131 3.31 -2.32 2.40
CA GLU A 131 2.43 -2.80 3.49
C GLU A 131 1.74 -1.62 4.17
N VAL A 132 2.54 -0.63 4.60
CA VAL A 132 2.07 0.52 5.36
C VAL A 132 1.08 1.36 4.55
N VAL A 133 1.42 1.73 3.31
CA VAL A 133 0.49 2.53 2.47
C VAL A 133 -0.69 1.71 1.97
N GLY A 134 -0.46 0.45 1.58
CA GLY A 134 -1.50 -0.43 1.06
C GLY A 134 -2.60 -0.68 2.08
N THR A 135 -2.23 -0.97 3.33
CA THR A 135 -3.18 -1.19 4.43
C THR A 135 -3.89 0.08 4.89
N SER A 136 -3.21 1.23 4.74
CA SER A 136 -3.77 2.55 5.04
C SER A 136 -4.82 2.98 4.02
N PHE A 137 -4.54 2.80 2.73
CA PHE A 137 -5.44 3.23 1.64
C PHE A 137 -6.57 2.25 1.36
N CYS A 138 -6.33 0.94 1.50
CA CYS A 138 -7.25 -0.11 1.08
C CYS A 138 -7.54 -1.12 2.20
N ASP A 139 -8.67 -1.81 2.11
CA ASP A 139 -8.96 -3.00 2.93
C ASP A 139 -8.27 -4.25 2.35
N ALA A 140 -8.39 -5.39 3.05
CA ALA A 140 -7.79 -6.67 2.64
C ALA A 140 -8.30 -7.19 1.27
N ARG A 141 -9.37 -6.60 0.72
CA ARG A 141 -9.90 -6.91 -0.61
C ARG A 141 -9.49 -5.86 -1.66
N GLY A 142 -8.60 -4.93 -1.32
CA GLY A 142 -8.18 -3.83 -2.18
C GLY A 142 -9.19 -2.68 -2.29
N ARG A 143 -10.30 -2.68 -1.53
CA ARG A 143 -11.28 -1.60 -1.63
C ARG A 143 -10.79 -0.37 -0.89
N VAL A 144 -10.90 0.79 -1.53
CA VAL A 144 -10.46 2.07 -0.96
C VAL A 144 -11.20 2.35 0.35
N ARG A 145 -10.45 2.78 1.38
CA ARG A 145 -10.96 3.11 2.71
C ARG A 145 -11.10 4.62 2.91
N LEU A 146 -10.10 5.38 2.48
CA LEU A 146 -9.99 6.82 2.74
C LEU A 146 -11.12 7.62 2.11
N ALA A 147 -11.65 8.58 2.88
CA ALA A 147 -12.77 9.41 2.45
C ALA A 147 -12.35 10.40 1.37
N SER A 148 -11.17 11.00 1.51
CA SER A 148 -10.55 11.90 0.52
C SER A 148 -10.45 11.24 -0.86
N VAL A 149 -10.01 9.98 -0.91
CA VAL A 149 -9.89 9.22 -2.16
C VAL A 149 -11.27 8.86 -2.73
N LYS A 150 -12.23 8.45 -1.88
CA LYS A 150 -13.61 8.16 -2.31
C LYS A 150 -14.33 9.38 -2.87
N ALA A 151 -14.03 10.57 -2.37
CA ALA A 151 -14.61 11.82 -2.83
C ALA A 151 -14.22 12.14 -4.29
N CYS A 152 -13.15 11.54 -4.81
CA CYS A 152 -12.72 11.70 -6.19
C CYS A 152 -13.56 10.92 -7.23
N GLY A 153 -14.56 10.15 -6.79
CA GLY A 153 -15.54 9.49 -7.68
C GLY A 153 -15.38 7.98 -7.81
N SER A 154 -16.24 7.36 -8.63
CA SER A 154 -16.32 5.90 -8.77
C SER A 154 -15.18 5.28 -9.59
N GLU A 155 -14.49 6.07 -10.41
CA GLU A 155 -13.38 5.61 -11.25
C GLU A 155 -12.24 5.01 -10.43
N VAL A 156 -12.10 5.47 -9.18
CA VAL A 156 -11.12 4.98 -8.21
C VAL A 156 -11.38 3.54 -7.75
N MET A 157 -12.47 2.90 -8.17
CA MET A 157 -12.85 1.55 -7.72
C MET A 157 -12.56 0.43 -8.73
N THR A 158 -12.21 0.76 -9.98
CA THR A 158 -12.18 -0.24 -11.07
C THR A 158 -10.79 -0.60 -11.60
N GLY A 159 -9.76 0.18 -11.27
CA GLY A 159 -8.37 -0.08 -11.69
C GLY A 159 -7.48 -0.61 -10.56
N GLY A 160 -6.21 -0.84 -10.88
CA GLY A 160 -5.19 -1.23 -9.91
C GLY A 160 -4.79 -0.11 -8.95
N PHE A 161 -4.11 -0.52 -7.89
CA PHE A 161 -3.36 0.32 -6.95
C PHE A 161 -1.91 0.36 -7.41
N LEU A 162 -1.41 1.54 -7.78
CA LEU A 162 -0.04 1.74 -8.24
C LEU A 162 0.74 2.43 -7.13
N TYR A 163 1.74 1.74 -6.59
CA TYR A 163 2.73 2.33 -5.70
C TYR A 163 3.96 2.76 -6.50
N ILE A 164 4.36 4.01 -6.38
CA ILE A 164 5.60 4.54 -6.96
C ILE A 164 6.62 4.55 -5.82
N ASP A 165 7.56 3.62 -5.86
CA ASP A 165 8.55 3.44 -4.80
C ASP A 165 9.67 4.47 -4.91
N ARG A 166 10.22 4.62 -6.13
CA ARG A 166 11.34 5.53 -6.39
C ARG A 166 11.18 6.19 -7.74
N LEU A 167 11.52 7.48 -7.83
CA LEU A 167 11.59 8.20 -9.09
C LEU A 167 12.98 8.80 -9.32
N ALA A 168 13.51 8.56 -10.51
CA ALA A 168 14.67 9.25 -11.04
C ALA A 168 15.96 9.07 -10.21
N GLU A 169 16.21 7.87 -9.70
CA GLU A 169 17.43 7.55 -8.95
C GLU A 169 18.67 7.70 -9.87
N GLY A 170 19.57 8.61 -9.51
CA GLY A 170 20.80 8.87 -10.25
C GLY A 170 21.39 10.28 -10.05
N ASN A 171 22.71 10.40 -10.19
CA ASN A 171 23.48 11.64 -9.96
C ASN A 171 23.29 12.74 -11.04
N SER A 172 22.29 12.63 -11.91
CA SER A 172 22.11 13.61 -12.96
C SER A 172 21.44 14.87 -12.39
N LYS A 173 22.18 15.98 -12.37
CA LYS A 173 21.68 17.32 -12.01
C LYS A 173 20.41 17.71 -12.80
N LEU A 174 20.19 17.09 -13.95
CA LEU A 174 19.02 17.31 -14.80
C LEU A 174 17.72 16.88 -14.12
N PHE A 175 17.69 15.71 -13.48
CA PHE A 175 16.48 15.22 -12.82
C PHE A 175 16.15 16.00 -11.55
N ARG A 176 17.12 16.73 -10.99
CA ARG A 176 16.92 17.63 -9.85
C ARG A 176 16.27 18.96 -10.20
N GLN A 177 16.04 19.24 -11.49
CA GLN A 177 15.33 20.45 -11.89
C GLN A 177 13.85 20.34 -11.50
N PRO A 178 13.28 21.35 -10.82
CA PRO A 178 11.94 21.26 -10.25
C PRO A 178 10.86 21.08 -11.31
N GLU A 179 11.09 21.49 -12.56
CA GLU A 179 10.14 21.36 -13.67
C GLU A 179 10.19 19.98 -14.34
N VAL A 180 11.28 19.23 -14.15
CA VAL A 180 11.49 17.94 -14.83
C VAL A 180 10.70 16.82 -14.16
N GLY A 181 10.83 16.70 -12.83
CA GLY A 181 10.15 15.66 -12.04
C GLY A 181 8.64 15.56 -12.29
N PRO A 182 7.86 16.66 -12.20
CA PRO A 182 6.41 16.63 -12.40
C PRO A 182 6.02 16.13 -13.79
N VAL A 183 6.76 16.54 -14.83
CA VAL A 183 6.51 16.11 -16.21
C VAL A 183 6.81 14.63 -16.38
N VAL A 184 7.91 14.15 -15.79
CA VAL A 184 8.26 12.73 -15.78
C VAL A 184 7.16 11.91 -15.09
N VAL A 185 6.66 12.35 -13.92
CA VAL A 185 5.55 11.69 -13.21
C VAL A 185 4.31 11.59 -14.08
N ARG A 186 3.89 12.69 -14.71
CA ARG A 186 2.68 12.67 -15.56
C ARG A 186 2.84 11.79 -16.78
N LYS A 187 3.98 11.87 -17.47
CA LYS A 187 4.27 11.02 -18.63
C LYS A 187 4.35 9.54 -18.26
N LEU A 188 4.95 9.22 -17.12
CA LEU A 188 4.99 7.86 -16.59
C LEU A 188 3.58 7.26 -16.45
N LEU A 189 2.62 8.08 -16.01
CA LEU A 189 1.24 7.67 -15.79
C LEU A 189 0.34 7.77 -17.04
N GLN A 190 0.68 8.64 -18.00
CA GLN A 190 -0.09 8.90 -19.23
C GLN A 190 0.36 8.07 -20.45
N GLU A 191 1.66 7.94 -20.67
CA GLU A 191 2.25 7.54 -21.96
C GLU A 191 2.80 6.10 -21.95
N THR A 192 2.44 5.32 -20.94
CA THR A 192 2.95 3.96 -20.75
C THR A 192 1.84 2.91 -20.82
N THR A 193 2.20 1.63 -20.75
CA THR A 193 1.23 0.52 -20.66
C THR A 193 0.39 0.57 -19.38
N LEU A 194 0.69 1.49 -18.46
CA LEU A 194 -0.12 1.78 -17.28
C LEU A 194 -1.43 2.52 -17.60
N LYS A 195 -1.56 3.19 -18.75
CA LYS A 195 -2.76 3.97 -19.06
C LYS A 195 -4.02 3.11 -18.97
N GLY A 196 -4.95 3.50 -18.08
CA GLY A 196 -6.19 2.77 -17.83
C GLY A 196 -6.05 1.47 -17.02
N ARG A 197 -4.84 1.12 -16.54
CA ARG A 197 -4.59 -0.04 -15.68
C ARG A 197 -4.60 0.29 -14.20
N TRP A 198 -4.31 1.54 -13.84
CA TRP A 198 -4.36 2.04 -12.48
C TRP A 198 -5.58 2.96 -12.30
N SER A 199 -5.98 3.12 -11.04
CA SER A 199 -7.06 4.05 -10.65
C SER A 199 -6.76 4.80 -9.35
N LEU A 200 -5.71 4.37 -8.65
CA LEU A 200 -5.15 5.05 -7.50
C LEU A 200 -3.64 4.90 -7.57
N ALA A 201 -2.92 6.01 -7.69
CA ALA A 201 -1.47 6.06 -7.60
C ALA A 201 -1.09 6.63 -6.23
N VAL A 202 -0.13 6.01 -5.54
CA VAL A 202 0.32 6.40 -4.20
C VAL A 202 1.84 6.45 -4.18
N VAL A 203 2.38 7.40 -3.42
CA VAL A 203 3.82 7.58 -3.21
C VAL A 203 4.09 8.07 -1.79
N ILE A 204 5.21 7.61 -1.22
CA ILE A 204 5.86 8.26 -0.08
C ILE A 204 7.05 9.03 -0.67
N PRO A 205 6.90 10.34 -0.94
CA PRO A 205 7.96 11.08 -1.60
C PRO A 205 9.09 11.36 -0.61
N SER A 206 10.33 11.37 -1.11
CA SER A 206 11.43 12.05 -0.42
C SER A 206 11.20 13.56 -0.37
N GLU A 207 11.97 14.28 0.46
CA GLU A 207 11.91 15.75 0.53
C GLU A 207 12.13 16.42 -0.84
N GLU A 208 13.02 15.85 -1.67
CA GLU A 208 13.32 16.37 -3.01
C GLU A 208 12.15 16.12 -3.99
N GLU A 209 11.50 14.95 -3.89
CA GLU A 209 10.41 14.54 -4.77
C GLU A 209 9.06 15.15 -4.39
N LEU A 210 8.87 15.54 -3.12
CA LEU A 210 7.61 16.06 -2.58
C LEU A 210 7.05 17.16 -3.49
N LEU A 211 7.89 18.12 -3.85
CA LEU A 211 7.48 19.23 -4.70
C LEU A 211 7.11 18.77 -6.12
N TRP A 212 7.78 17.73 -6.65
CA TRP A 212 7.48 17.20 -7.99
C TRP A 212 6.09 16.59 -8.06
N PHE A 213 5.73 15.78 -7.07
CA PHE A 213 4.42 15.14 -7.01
C PHE A 213 3.30 16.16 -6.79
N LEU A 214 3.50 17.16 -5.91
CA LEU A 214 2.53 18.24 -5.70
C LEU A 214 2.30 19.07 -6.96
N GLN A 215 3.37 19.40 -7.70
CA GLN A 215 3.29 20.08 -9.00
C GLN A 215 2.58 19.23 -10.06
N ALA A 216 2.85 17.92 -10.07
CA ALA A 216 2.19 16.99 -10.99
C ALA A 216 0.67 16.96 -10.78
N GLY A 217 0.23 17.19 -9.54
CA GLY A 217 -1.18 17.27 -9.13
C GLY A 217 -1.56 16.24 -8.06
N PHE A 218 -0.59 15.56 -7.45
CA PHE A 218 -0.85 14.68 -6.31
C PHE A 218 -1.34 15.50 -5.11
N VAL A 219 -2.13 14.84 -4.27
CA VAL A 219 -2.74 15.41 -3.07
C VAL A 219 -2.34 14.59 -1.86
N GLN A 220 -2.08 15.24 -0.73
CA GLN A 220 -1.79 14.55 0.51
C GLN A 220 -3.02 13.80 1.03
N ALA A 221 -2.83 12.55 1.45
CA ALA A 221 -3.82 11.82 2.23
C ALA A 221 -3.86 12.38 3.66
N ARG A 222 -4.61 13.47 3.87
CA ARG A 222 -4.66 14.20 5.14
C ARG A 222 -5.04 13.31 6.32
N GLU A 223 -5.92 12.33 6.10
CA GLU A 223 -6.30 11.37 7.14
C GLU A 223 -5.09 10.59 7.67
N LEU A 224 -4.14 10.25 6.80
CA LEU A 224 -2.92 9.54 7.19
C LEU A 224 -1.88 10.44 7.84
N ALA A 225 -1.88 11.74 7.55
CA ALA A 225 -1.03 12.67 8.28
C ALA A 225 -1.52 12.87 9.73
N VAL A 226 -2.84 12.88 9.93
CA VAL A 226 -3.42 13.13 11.27
C VAL A 226 -3.43 11.88 12.14
N GLU A 227 -3.74 10.73 11.56
CA GLU A 227 -4.00 9.48 12.29
C GLU A 227 -3.00 8.37 11.95
N GLY A 228 -2.17 8.56 10.92
CA GLY A 228 -1.38 7.50 10.33
C GLY A 228 0.07 7.42 10.80
N PRO A 229 0.87 6.54 10.15
CA PRO A 229 2.17 6.05 10.62
C PRO A 229 3.33 7.04 10.45
N ARG A 230 3.13 8.32 10.74
CA ARG A 230 4.15 9.38 10.62
C ARG A 230 4.79 9.51 9.24
N ILE A 231 4.02 9.24 8.20
CA ILE A 231 4.50 9.33 6.82
C ILE A 231 3.66 10.34 6.03
N VAL A 232 4.34 11.12 5.20
CA VAL A 232 3.67 11.96 4.21
C VAL A 232 3.33 11.06 3.02
N CYS A 233 2.07 10.66 2.91
CA CYS A 233 1.59 9.95 1.73
C CYS A 233 0.88 10.91 0.78
N LEU A 234 1.26 10.87 -0.48
CA LEU A 234 0.54 11.53 -1.55
C LEU A 234 -0.19 10.51 -2.41
N PHE A 235 -1.32 10.91 -2.98
CA PHE A 235 -2.06 10.10 -3.93
C PHE A 235 -2.56 10.92 -5.12
N ALA A 236 -2.84 10.21 -6.21
CA ALA A 236 -3.51 10.75 -7.39
C ALA A 236 -4.50 9.73 -7.96
N VAL A 237 -5.52 10.25 -8.65
CA VAL A 237 -6.52 9.48 -9.41
C VAL A 237 -6.50 9.96 -10.86
N PRO A 238 -6.89 9.13 -11.86
CA PRO A 238 -6.67 9.44 -13.28
C PRO A 238 -7.09 10.84 -13.75
N SER A 239 -8.19 11.40 -13.22
CA SER A 239 -8.67 12.75 -13.57
C SER A 239 -7.66 13.87 -13.33
N PHE A 240 -6.64 13.67 -12.47
CA PHE A 240 -5.57 14.66 -12.29
C PHE A 240 -4.76 14.92 -13.57
N LEU A 241 -4.75 13.94 -14.49
CA LEU A 241 -4.07 14.02 -15.78
C LEU A 241 -4.75 14.99 -16.75
N GLU A 242 -5.99 15.40 -16.47
CA GLU A 242 -6.75 16.37 -17.26
C GLU A 242 -6.54 17.81 -16.77
N HIS A 243 -6.16 17.97 -15.49
CA HIS A 243 -5.87 19.28 -14.90
C HIS A 243 -4.49 19.79 -15.32
N GLN A 244 -4.34 21.11 -15.44
CA GLN A 244 -3.02 21.72 -15.66
C GLN A 244 -2.09 21.40 -14.47
N MET A 245 -0.80 21.20 -14.74
CA MET A 245 0.20 21.09 -13.67
C MET A 245 0.24 22.39 -12.85
N LYS A 246 0.43 22.27 -11.55
CA LYS A 246 0.64 23.43 -10.69
C LYS A 246 2.02 24.01 -10.97
N SER A 247 2.12 25.34 -10.91
CA SER A 247 3.40 26.02 -10.89
C SER A 247 4.19 25.68 -9.62
N THR A 248 5.50 25.92 -9.66
CA THR A 248 6.39 25.75 -8.50
C THR A 248 5.92 26.53 -7.28
N ASN A 249 5.39 27.74 -7.48
CA ASN A 249 4.90 28.57 -6.39
C ASN A 249 3.60 28.02 -5.81
N GLU A 250 2.63 27.62 -6.64
CA GLU A 250 1.39 27.00 -6.16
C GLU A 250 1.66 25.73 -5.38
N ALA A 251 2.59 24.88 -5.84
CA ALA A 251 2.95 23.65 -5.15
C ALA A 251 3.63 23.92 -3.79
N LYS A 252 4.48 24.96 -3.68
CA LYS A 252 5.07 25.40 -2.40
C LYS A 252 4.04 25.98 -1.42
N MET A 253 2.94 26.52 -1.93
CA MET A 253 1.85 27.04 -1.10
C MET A 253 0.87 25.95 -0.65
N VAL A 254 1.01 24.71 -1.13
CA VAL A 254 0.22 23.59 -0.62
C VAL A 254 0.67 23.29 0.80
N GLU A 255 -0.21 23.53 1.75
CA GLU A 255 -0.01 23.16 3.14
C GLU A 255 0.08 21.62 3.25
N ILE A 256 1.28 21.14 3.57
CA ILE A 256 1.51 19.76 3.95
C ILE A 256 1.32 19.66 5.46
N LEU A 257 0.34 18.86 5.86
CA LEU A 257 0.17 18.53 7.26
C LEU A 257 1.33 17.64 7.65
N GLU A 258 2.22 18.17 8.48
CA GLU A 258 3.22 17.33 9.13
C GLU A 258 2.50 16.25 9.92
N PRO A 259 2.94 14.99 9.83
CA PRO A 259 2.38 13.96 10.67
C PRO A 259 2.50 14.43 12.11
N LYS A 260 1.40 14.43 12.87
CA LYS A 260 1.47 14.85 14.27
C LYS A 260 2.53 14.00 14.94
N ASP A 261 3.63 14.63 15.35
CA ASP A 261 4.58 14.00 16.25
C ASP A 261 3.75 13.49 17.41
N LEU A 262 3.56 12.17 17.49
CA LEU A 262 3.01 11.58 18.71
C LEU A 262 3.94 12.12 19.77
N GLN A 263 3.41 12.98 20.65
CA GLN A 263 4.21 13.53 21.71
C GLN A 263 4.94 12.36 22.34
N PRO A 264 6.28 12.43 22.46
CA PRO A 264 7.02 11.33 23.05
C PRO A 264 6.29 10.96 24.33
N LEU A 265 6.01 9.66 24.48
CA LEU A 265 5.32 9.15 25.65
C LEU A 265 5.97 9.83 26.85
N SER A 266 5.18 10.52 27.67
CA SER A 266 5.71 11.10 28.91
C SER A 266 6.50 10.02 29.64
N GLN A 267 7.63 10.36 30.27
CA GLN A 267 8.51 9.38 30.92
C GLN A 267 7.72 8.35 31.76
N ILE A 268 6.72 8.82 32.50
CA ILE A 268 5.87 7.97 33.33
C ILE A 268 5.04 6.92 32.55
N ASN A 269 4.62 7.23 31.32
CA ASN A 269 3.95 6.28 30.43
C ASN A 269 4.94 5.30 29.79
N GLN A 270 6.20 5.71 29.58
CA GLN A 270 7.27 4.81 29.17
C GLN A 270 7.59 3.83 30.28
N ASP A 271 7.75 4.32 31.52
CA ASP A 271 7.99 3.50 32.71
C ASP A 271 6.86 2.46 32.89
N LEU A 272 5.61 2.87 32.66
CA LEU A 272 4.45 1.96 32.70
C LEU A 272 4.53 0.88 31.61
N LEU A 273 4.87 1.26 30.38
CA LEU A 273 5.00 0.33 29.27
C LEU A 273 6.16 -0.67 29.50
N GLU A 274 7.31 -0.20 29.98
CA GLU A 274 8.45 -1.06 30.33
C GLU A 274 8.10 -2.02 31.47
N LEU A 275 7.42 -1.52 32.50
CA LEU A 275 6.98 -2.35 33.61
C LEU A 275 6.03 -3.47 33.14
N VAL A 276 5.09 -3.16 32.25
CA VAL A 276 4.16 -4.14 31.66
C VAL A 276 4.90 -5.16 30.79
N LYS A 277 5.89 -4.74 30.00
CA LYS A 277 6.76 -5.64 29.22
C LYS A 277 7.53 -6.62 30.11
N ASN A 278 7.93 -6.18 31.30
CA ASN A 278 8.67 -6.98 32.28
C ASN A 278 7.76 -7.72 33.27
N GLU A 279 6.48 -7.90 32.92
CA GLU A 279 5.48 -8.56 33.75
C GLU A 279 5.32 -8.00 35.17
N GLY A 280 5.48 -6.68 35.34
CA GLY A 280 5.44 -6.01 36.63
C GLY A 280 4.14 -6.23 37.41
N ALA A 281 4.24 -6.16 38.73
CA ALA A 281 3.13 -6.46 39.63
C ALA A 281 2.05 -5.37 39.62
N GLU A 282 0.79 -5.76 39.91
CA GLU A 282 -0.38 -4.86 39.96
C GLU A 282 -0.16 -3.64 40.86
N ALA A 283 0.55 -3.82 41.98
CA ALA A 283 0.88 -2.75 42.92
C ALA A 283 1.82 -1.70 42.31
N GLN A 284 2.79 -2.11 41.50
CA GLN A 284 3.74 -1.20 40.83
C GLN A 284 3.05 -0.43 39.71
N ILE A 285 2.22 -1.12 38.91
CA ILE A 285 1.38 -0.52 37.87
C ILE A 285 0.46 0.53 38.50
N SER A 286 -0.26 0.16 39.56
CA SER A 286 -1.14 1.08 40.30
C SER A 286 -0.42 2.30 40.86
N ALA A 287 0.84 2.14 41.29
CA ALA A 287 1.64 3.26 41.77
C ALA A 287 1.99 4.26 40.64
N LEU A 288 2.28 3.78 39.43
CA LEU A 288 2.50 4.63 38.27
C LEU A 288 1.21 5.34 37.82
N LEU A 289 0.06 4.65 37.83
CA LEU A 289 -1.23 5.27 37.53
C LEU A 289 -1.56 6.41 38.51
N LYS A 290 -1.30 6.22 39.81
CA LYS A 290 -1.47 7.28 40.83
C LYS A 290 -0.55 8.48 40.61
N LYS A 291 0.62 8.27 40.01
CA LYS A 291 1.56 9.34 39.64
C LYS A 291 1.16 10.05 38.33
N GLY A 292 0.11 9.60 37.65
CA GLY A 292 -0.42 10.22 36.44
C GLY A 292 -0.17 9.44 35.14
N ALA A 293 0.31 8.20 35.20
CA ALA A 293 0.39 7.36 34.01
C ALA A 293 -1.01 7.05 33.48
N SER A 294 -1.16 6.95 32.15
CA SER A 294 -2.36 6.47 31.48
C SER A 294 -2.08 5.14 30.79
N ILE A 295 -2.92 4.14 31.06
CA ILE A 295 -2.87 2.84 30.37
C ILE A 295 -3.14 3.02 28.87
N GLU A 296 -4.05 3.94 28.53
CA GLU A 296 -4.43 4.21 27.15
C GLU A 296 -3.32 4.95 26.40
N ASP A 297 -2.67 5.92 27.03
CA ASP A 297 -1.58 6.68 26.40
C ASP A 297 -0.28 5.87 26.33
N SER A 298 0.01 5.01 27.32
CA SER A 298 1.24 4.18 27.34
C SER A 298 1.26 3.03 26.33
N TYR A 299 0.14 2.74 25.67
CA TYR A 299 -0.03 1.58 24.81
C TYR A 299 0.21 0.23 25.53
N ALA A 300 0.08 0.18 26.86
CA ALA A 300 0.29 -1.04 27.64
C ALA A 300 -0.62 -2.20 27.19
N ILE A 301 -1.90 -1.91 26.93
CA ILE A 301 -2.88 -2.89 26.44
C ILE A 301 -2.48 -3.45 25.06
N HIS A 302 -1.95 -2.60 24.17
CA HIS A 302 -1.46 -3.00 22.85
C HIS A 302 -0.30 -4.00 22.99
N CYS A 303 0.63 -3.73 23.90
CA CYS A 303 1.75 -4.62 24.19
C CYS A 303 1.29 -5.97 24.75
N CYS A 304 0.37 -5.98 25.72
CA CYS A 304 -0.18 -7.24 26.25
C CYS A 304 -0.93 -8.05 25.19
N ALA A 305 -1.69 -7.37 24.33
CA ALA A 305 -2.44 -8.01 23.25
C ALA A 305 -1.50 -8.65 22.23
N TYR A 306 -0.46 -7.93 21.78
CA TYR A 306 0.56 -8.43 20.87
C TYR A 306 1.32 -9.64 21.46
N ASN A 307 1.75 -9.53 22.72
CA ASN A 307 2.48 -10.58 23.43
C ASN A 307 1.59 -11.71 23.95
N ARG A 308 0.26 -11.62 23.78
CA ARG A 308 -0.73 -12.57 24.29
C ARG A 308 -0.67 -12.81 25.81
N SER A 309 -0.23 -11.81 26.58
CA SER A 309 -0.17 -11.91 28.05
C SER A 309 -1.55 -11.64 28.64
N LEU A 310 -2.41 -12.67 28.67
CA LEU A 310 -3.81 -12.56 29.09
C LEU A 310 -3.94 -12.07 30.54
N GLN A 311 -3.08 -12.53 31.45
CA GLN A 311 -3.12 -12.12 32.86
C GLN A 311 -2.82 -10.63 33.03
N GLN A 312 -1.77 -10.12 32.35
CA GLN A 312 -1.44 -8.70 32.32
C GLN A 312 -2.58 -7.89 31.68
N LEU A 313 -3.13 -8.36 30.56
CA LEU A 313 -4.24 -7.69 29.89
C LEU A 313 -5.47 -7.57 30.80
N GLU A 314 -5.89 -8.65 31.46
CA GLU A 314 -7.01 -8.65 32.39
C GLU A 314 -6.79 -7.72 33.58
N MET A 315 -5.56 -7.68 34.10
CA MET A 315 -5.16 -6.77 35.16
C MET A 315 -5.27 -5.31 34.69
N LEU A 316 -4.72 -4.97 33.54
CA LEU A 316 -4.82 -3.62 32.97
C LEU A 316 -6.28 -3.24 32.72
N LEU A 317 -7.09 -4.13 32.14
CA LEU A 317 -8.51 -3.87 31.87
C LEU A 317 -9.35 -3.61 33.14
N ARG A 318 -8.94 -4.14 34.29
CA ARG A 318 -9.53 -3.85 35.61
C ARG A 318 -9.15 -2.47 36.14
N LEU A 319 -7.96 -1.97 35.78
CA LEU A 319 -7.41 -0.70 36.26
C LEU A 319 -7.82 0.50 35.38
N VAL A 320 -8.28 0.29 34.14
CA VAL A 320 -8.70 1.39 33.26
C VAL A 320 -10.05 1.98 33.67
N PRO A 321 -10.21 3.31 33.65
CA PRO A 321 -11.50 3.95 33.95
C PRO A 321 -12.62 3.56 32.98
N SER A 322 -12.29 3.32 31.70
CA SER A 322 -13.23 2.89 30.67
C SER A 322 -12.61 1.82 29.78
N THR A 323 -13.05 0.57 29.97
CA THR A 323 -12.61 -0.58 29.18
C THR A 323 -12.91 -0.39 27.69
N GLU A 324 -14.11 0.11 27.36
CA GLU A 324 -14.54 0.34 25.97
C GLU A 324 -13.63 1.33 25.24
N LYS A 325 -13.27 2.44 25.91
CA LYS A 325 -12.35 3.41 25.33
C LYS A 325 -10.96 2.81 25.14
N ALA A 326 -10.48 2.06 26.13
CA ALA A 326 -9.14 1.51 26.14
C ALA A 326 -8.89 0.45 25.05
N VAL A 327 -9.87 -0.43 24.80
CA VAL A 327 -9.76 -1.49 23.77
C VAL A 327 -10.00 -1.00 22.35
N ASN A 328 -10.62 0.18 22.19
CA ASN A 328 -10.87 0.80 20.89
C ASN A 328 -9.93 1.98 20.60
N ARG A 329 -8.96 2.25 21.48
CA ARG A 329 -7.97 3.27 21.23
C ARG A 329 -6.88 2.71 20.32
N PRO A 330 -6.59 3.34 19.17
CA PRO A 330 -5.47 2.96 18.33
C PRO A 330 -4.13 3.36 18.97
N ASP A 331 -3.08 2.61 18.65
CA ASP A 331 -1.70 3.00 18.94
C ASP A 331 -1.17 4.07 17.98
N GLY A 332 0.13 4.38 18.09
CA GLY A 332 0.81 5.30 17.19
C GLY A 332 0.86 4.88 15.71
N CYS A 333 0.54 3.62 15.42
CA CYS A 333 0.45 3.05 14.08
C CYS A 333 -1.01 2.86 13.63
N SER A 334 -1.98 3.47 14.32
CA SER A 334 -3.40 3.29 14.06
C SER A 334 -3.93 1.86 14.26
N LEU A 335 -3.19 1.01 14.98
CA LEU A 335 -3.58 -0.38 15.24
C LEU A 335 -4.32 -0.48 16.57
N LEU A 336 -5.46 -1.15 16.56
CA LEU A 336 -6.19 -1.48 17.78
C LEU A 336 -5.51 -2.66 18.51
N PRO A 337 -5.68 -2.79 19.84
CA PRO A 337 -5.18 -3.95 20.58
C PRO A 337 -5.62 -5.29 19.97
N LEU A 338 -6.85 -5.37 19.47
CA LEU A 338 -7.36 -6.58 18.81
C LEU A 338 -6.59 -6.91 17.51
N MET A 339 -6.22 -5.89 16.73
CA MET A 339 -5.43 -6.07 15.51
C MET A 339 -4.03 -6.57 15.85
N LEU A 340 -3.42 -6.04 16.91
CA LEU A 340 -2.11 -6.50 17.39
C LEU A 340 -2.14 -7.92 17.97
N ALA A 341 -3.21 -8.31 18.66
CA ALA A 341 -3.40 -9.69 19.08
C ALA A 341 -3.47 -10.65 17.88
N ALA A 342 -4.17 -10.25 16.81
CA ALA A 342 -4.21 -11.01 15.56
C ALA A 342 -2.85 -11.02 14.83
N LYS A 343 -2.10 -9.92 14.87
CA LYS A 343 -0.73 -9.86 14.31
C LYS A 343 0.23 -10.77 15.07
N GLY A 344 0.24 -10.71 16.41
CA GLY A 344 0.98 -11.64 17.26
C GLY A 344 0.54 -13.09 17.02
N ALA A 345 -0.78 -13.30 16.91
CA ALA A 345 -1.50 -14.37 16.18
C ALA A 345 -0.70 -15.12 15.10
N CYS A 346 -0.53 -14.39 14.00
CA CYS A 346 0.06 -14.86 12.76
C CYS A 346 1.57 -15.06 12.85
N GLY A 347 2.30 -14.21 13.58
CA GLY A 347 3.76 -14.31 13.71
C GLY A 347 4.24 -15.57 14.43
N SER A 348 3.45 -16.14 15.34
CA SER A 348 3.79 -17.41 16.01
C SER A 348 3.51 -18.64 15.14
N LEU A 349 2.75 -18.48 14.05
CA LEU A 349 2.55 -19.52 13.04
C LEU A 349 3.75 -19.51 12.09
N SER A 350 4.95 -19.67 12.64
CA SER A 350 6.16 -19.87 11.84
C SER A 350 6.00 -21.15 11.02
N ARG A 351 6.43 -21.06 9.75
CA ARG A 351 6.35 -22.06 8.66
C ARG A 351 6.74 -23.49 9.04
N ASP A 352 7.47 -23.71 10.13
CA ASP A 352 7.96 -25.02 10.55
C ASP A 352 6.90 -25.92 11.20
N THR A 353 5.79 -25.36 11.72
CA THR A 353 4.74 -26.17 12.39
C THR A 353 3.67 -26.75 11.45
N LEU A 354 3.73 -26.46 10.15
CA LEU A 354 2.83 -27.07 9.16
C LEU A 354 3.28 -28.45 8.65
N LYS A 355 4.37 -29.02 9.18
CA LYS A 355 4.89 -30.33 8.72
C LYS A 355 4.65 -31.53 9.62
N THR A 356 4.27 -31.40 10.90
CA THR A 356 4.00 -32.59 11.73
C THR A 356 3.01 -32.34 12.88
N SER A 357 1.92 -33.10 12.85
CA SER A 357 0.99 -33.45 13.93
C SER A 357 -0.11 -32.44 14.37
N PRO A 358 -1.33 -32.96 14.65
CA PRO A 358 -2.49 -32.16 15.04
C PRO A 358 -2.57 -32.05 16.57
N SER A 359 -1.94 -31.04 17.16
CA SER A 359 -2.33 -30.56 18.48
C SER A 359 -2.93 -29.17 18.32
N PHE A 360 -4.24 -29.09 18.55
CA PHE A 360 -5.03 -27.86 18.50
C PHE A 360 -4.47 -26.84 19.49
N LEU A 361 -3.78 -25.81 18.98
CA LEU A 361 -3.69 -24.51 19.66
C LEU A 361 -5.03 -23.78 19.46
N PRO A 362 -5.49 -23.01 20.45
CA PRO A 362 -6.88 -22.59 20.46
C PRO A 362 -7.04 -21.40 19.50
N PRO A 363 -8.04 -21.40 18.60
CA PRO A 363 -8.23 -20.39 17.56
C PRO A 363 -8.59 -19.01 18.18
N ALA A 364 -8.56 -17.96 17.37
CA ALA A 364 -8.96 -16.59 17.73
C ALA A 364 -10.37 -16.51 18.40
N GLU A 365 -11.21 -17.54 18.24
CA GLU A 365 -12.49 -17.70 18.97
C GLU A 365 -12.33 -17.75 20.50
N THR A 366 -11.20 -18.23 21.01
CA THR A 366 -10.94 -18.29 22.46
C THR A 366 -10.73 -16.91 23.06
N TRP A 367 -10.20 -15.97 22.27
CA TRP A 367 -10.07 -14.55 22.64
C TRP A 367 -11.43 -13.86 22.65
N TYR A 368 -12.28 -14.16 21.66
CA TYR A 368 -13.69 -13.74 21.65
C TYR A 368 -14.44 -14.28 22.88
N LEU A 369 -14.20 -15.55 23.25
CA LEU A 369 -14.83 -16.17 24.41
C LEU A 369 -14.27 -15.67 25.73
N ALA A 370 -12.98 -15.38 25.87
CA ALA A 370 -12.41 -14.80 27.08
C ALA A 370 -12.98 -13.39 27.36
N LEU A 371 -13.14 -12.57 26.33
CA LEU A 371 -13.80 -11.25 26.43
C LEU A 371 -15.31 -11.38 26.64
N ALA A 372 -15.96 -12.40 26.08
CA ALA A 372 -17.41 -12.62 26.22
C ALA A 372 -17.84 -13.39 27.49
N ARG A 373 -16.92 -14.09 28.17
CA ARG A 373 -17.19 -14.93 29.36
C ARG A 373 -16.96 -14.23 30.70
N GLN A 374 -16.69 -12.93 30.72
CA GLN A 374 -16.81 -12.17 31.97
C GLN A 374 -18.29 -12.08 32.37
N GLU A 375 -18.76 -13.05 33.16
CA GLU A 375 -19.99 -12.90 33.94
C GLU A 375 -19.74 -11.84 35.02
N PRO A 376 -20.46 -10.71 35.03
CA PRO A 376 -20.34 -9.76 36.12
C PRO A 376 -21.09 -10.28 37.34
N PRO A 377 -20.67 -9.93 38.58
CA PRO A 377 -21.56 -10.02 39.73
C PRO A 377 -22.87 -9.27 39.40
N ARG A 378 -24.00 -9.80 39.87
CA ARG A 378 -25.40 -9.48 39.47
C ARG A 378 -25.82 -7.98 39.52
N SER A 379 -24.95 -7.04 39.85
CA SER A 379 -25.22 -5.60 39.94
C SER A 379 -24.76 -4.76 38.73
N GLN A 380 -24.19 -5.33 37.64
CA GLN A 380 -23.75 -4.53 36.48
C GLN A 380 -24.16 -5.10 35.10
N PHE A 381 -25.47 -5.32 34.91
CA PHE A 381 -26.06 -5.74 33.62
C PHE A 381 -25.85 -4.76 32.44
N ALA A 382 -25.34 -3.55 32.67
CA ALA A 382 -25.13 -2.55 31.63
C ALA A 382 -23.89 -2.79 30.74
N LYS A 383 -22.83 -3.48 31.22
CA LYS A 383 -21.50 -3.48 30.55
C LYS A 383 -21.26 -4.62 29.55
N ALA A 384 -21.82 -5.81 29.77
CA ALA A 384 -21.72 -6.92 28.80
C ALA A 384 -22.52 -6.66 27.51
N LYS A 385 -23.56 -5.82 27.61
CA LYS A 385 -24.35 -5.34 26.47
C LYS A 385 -23.51 -4.46 25.53
N VAL A 386 -22.61 -3.65 26.08
CA VAL A 386 -21.71 -2.76 25.32
C VAL A 386 -20.78 -3.53 24.40
N PHE A 387 -20.15 -4.62 24.85
CA PHE A 387 -19.27 -5.43 23.98
C PHE A 387 -20.04 -6.15 22.86
N ARG A 388 -21.24 -6.68 23.15
CA ARG A 388 -22.10 -7.28 22.13
C ARG A 388 -22.65 -6.25 21.15
N GLU A 389 -23.01 -5.05 21.61
CA GLU A 389 -23.49 -3.97 20.75
C GLU A 389 -22.35 -3.36 19.92
N ALA A 390 -21.15 -3.16 20.49
CA ALA A 390 -19.96 -2.71 19.78
C ALA A 390 -19.53 -3.69 18.68
N ALA A 391 -19.56 -5.00 18.95
CA ALA A 391 -19.30 -6.04 17.94
C ALA A 391 -20.37 -6.09 16.85
N ARG A 392 -21.64 -5.77 17.18
CA ARG A 392 -22.76 -5.71 16.21
C ARG A 392 -22.79 -4.41 15.40
N SER A 393 -22.27 -3.31 15.94
CA SER A 393 -22.20 -2.00 15.25
C SER A 393 -21.00 -1.90 14.31
N GLN A 394 -20.04 -2.83 14.36
CA GLN A 394 -18.99 -2.91 13.35
C GLN A 394 -19.56 -3.42 12.01
N PRO A 395 -19.23 -2.76 10.87
CA PRO A 395 -19.78 -3.09 9.55
C PRO A 395 -19.44 -4.50 9.01
N LEU A 396 -18.64 -5.28 9.73
CA LEU A 396 -18.23 -6.64 9.33
C LEU A 396 -19.30 -7.72 9.61
N HIS A 397 -20.28 -7.47 10.49
CA HIS A 397 -21.18 -8.55 10.93
C HIS A 397 -22.43 -8.78 10.07
N LYS A 398 -22.66 -8.00 8.99
CA LYS A 398 -23.85 -8.13 8.13
C LYS A 398 -23.74 -9.17 7.00
N SER A 399 -22.64 -9.94 6.89
CA SER A 399 -22.46 -10.87 5.75
C SER A 399 -22.05 -12.30 6.12
N MET A 400 -22.54 -12.86 7.22
CA MET A 400 -22.46 -14.31 7.44
C MET A 400 -23.87 -14.90 7.55
N HIS A 401 -24.35 -15.45 6.42
CA HIS A 401 -25.37 -16.50 6.48
C HIS A 401 -24.68 -17.76 7.00
N CYS A 402 -24.94 -18.11 8.26
CA CYS A 402 -24.59 -19.41 8.80
C CYS A 402 -25.42 -20.47 8.06
N LEU A 403 -24.77 -21.28 7.22
CA LEU A 403 -25.33 -22.55 6.77
C LEU A 403 -25.28 -23.51 7.95
N ALA A 404 -26.44 -23.77 8.55
CA ALA A 404 -26.61 -24.88 9.47
C ALA A 404 -26.42 -26.19 8.70
N ILE A 405 -25.47 -27.00 9.15
CA ILE A 405 -25.27 -28.37 8.67
C ILE A 405 -26.45 -29.19 9.20
N SER A 406 -27.40 -29.51 8.33
CA SER A 406 -28.44 -30.51 8.59
C SER A 406 -27.91 -31.85 8.10
N GLU A 407 -27.66 -32.76 9.03
CA GLU A 407 -27.52 -34.18 8.71
C GLU A 407 -28.79 -34.67 8.00
N ALA A 408 -28.62 -35.43 6.91
CA ALA A 408 -29.71 -36.15 6.26
C ALA A 408 -29.30 -37.62 6.03
N PRO A 409 -30.23 -38.59 6.14
CA PRO A 409 -29.95 -40.02 6.15
C PRO A 409 -29.93 -40.63 4.73
N PRO A 410 -29.58 -41.93 4.57
CA PRO A 410 -29.06 -42.43 3.31
C PRO A 410 -30.14 -42.84 2.28
N SER A 411 -29.75 -42.63 1.02
CA SER A 411 -30.06 -43.43 -0.19
C SER A 411 -31.53 -43.66 -0.61
N VAL A 412 -31.89 -43.12 -1.78
CA VAL A 412 -32.78 -43.80 -2.76
C VAL A 412 -32.24 -43.55 -4.18
N HIS A 413 -31.92 -44.64 -4.88
CA HIS A 413 -31.56 -44.67 -6.29
C HIS A 413 -32.69 -44.15 -7.20
N ARG A 414 -32.35 -43.29 -8.17
CA ARG A 414 -33.09 -43.19 -9.45
C ARG A 414 -32.13 -42.82 -10.60
N PRO A 415 -32.23 -43.47 -11.77
CA PRO A 415 -31.32 -43.28 -12.89
C PRO A 415 -31.67 -42.05 -13.71
N LEU A 416 -30.65 -41.27 -14.11
CA LEU A 416 -30.80 -40.18 -15.07
C LEU A 416 -30.64 -40.71 -16.50
N ALA A 417 -31.67 -40.48 -17.31
CA ALA A 417 -31.68 -40.72 -18.74
C ALA A 417 -30.84 -39.65 -19.46
N PHE A 418 -29.95 -40.10 -20.35
CA PHE A 418 -29.22 -39.24 -21.28
C PHE A 418 -30.16 -38.80 -22.42
N SER A 419 -30.33 -37.48 -22.58
CA SER A 419 -30.91 -36.86 -23.78
C SER A 419 -29.80 -36.20 -24.58
N ASN A 420 -29.31 -36.91 -25.60
CA ASN A 420 -28.50 -36.35 -26.68
C ASN A 420 -29.34 -35.40 -27.54
N LYS A 421 -28.95 -34.12 -27.62
CA LYS A 421 -29.38 -33.25 -28.73
C LYS A 421 -28.17 -32.72 -29.48
N LYS A 422 -28.00 -33.26 -30.69
CA LYS A 422 -27.15 -32.75 -31.77
C LYS A 422 -27.62 -31.35 -32.18
N ALA A 423 -26.70 -30.39 -32.22
CA ALA A 423 -26.88 -29.15 -32.97
C ALA A 423 -26.42 -29.40 -34.41
N ARG A 424 -27.31 -29.15 -35.38
CA ARG A 424 -27.01 -29.01 -36.81
C ARG A 424 -26.61 -27.55 -37.06
N LEU A 425 -25.48 -27.37 -37.73
CA LEU A 425 -25.10 -26.13 -38.42
C LEU A 425 -26.02 -25.91 -39.64
N ILE A 426 -26.45 -24.67 -39.84
CA ILE A 426 -26.71 -24.05 -41.14
C ILE A 426 -25.72 -22.89 -41.24
#